data_AF-A0A7Y5DXL9-F1
#
_entry.id   AF-A0A7Y5DXL9-F1
#
_cell.length_a   1.000
_cell.length_b   1.000
_cell.length_c   1.000
_cell.angle_alpha   90.00
_cell.angle_beta   90.00
_cell.angle_gamma   90.00
#
_symmetry.space_group_name_H-M   'P 1'
#
loop_
_entity.id
_entity.type
_entity.pdbx_description
1 polymer ?
#
loop_
_entity_poly.entity_id
_entity_poly.type
_entity_poly.pdbx_seq_one_letter_code
_entity_poly.pdbx_strand_id
1 'polypeptide(L)'
;MTQALLDARIGYFVRKGLTAKVPSQWQVRVGWLAMLPITLSESERERVRSRSTFMGQVPVRVPLQLLYHPAQGLADTGLTRDARHVVRHLLSVFHEDAFLGYDLQLLESMPGGLSLLSREAQRVVDGTTRWAPYLRRLVGWPTYHADLVRLAEAALQGEYPDPLDLDPRFATLTGFATFCASLPNWPELAFYGFSKESSDVRD
;
A
#
# COMPACT_ATOMS: atom_id res chain seq x y z
N MET A 1 -12.97 2.41 6.63
CA MET A 1 -12.57 0.99 6.40
C MET A 1 -13.62 0.08 7.01
N THR A 2 -14.20 -0.83 6.23
CA THR A 2 -15.26 -1.77 6.66
C THR A 2 -14.71 -3.20 6.70
N GLN A 3 -15.38 -4.10 7.42
CA GLN A 3 -14.96 -5.52 7.48
C GLN A 3 -15.05 -6.19 6.11
N ALA A 4 -16.14 -5.95 5.36
CA ALA A 4 -16.32 -6.47 4.01
C ALA A 4 -15.16 -6.11 3.06
N LEU A 5 -14.56 -4.93 3.23
CA LEU A 5 -13.40 -4.51 2.44
C LEU A 5 -12.14 -5.28 2.84
N LEU A 6 -11.93 -5.51 4.14
CA LEU A 6 -10.82 -6.35 4.62
C LEU A 6 -10.98 -7.80 4.14
N ASP A 7 -12.20 -8.33 4.17
CA ASP A 7 -12.51 -9.68 3.67
C ASP A 7 -12.26 -9.79 2.16
N ALA A 8 -12.52 -8.72 1.40
CA ALA A 8 -12.20 -8.68 -0.02
C ALA A 8 -10.68 -8.63 -0.28
N ARG A 9 -9.96 -7.74 0.43
CA ARG A 9 -8.53 -7.47 0.19
C ARG A 9 -7.62 -8.50 0.84
N ILE A 10 -7.69 -8.64 2.17
CA ILE A 10 -6.86 -9.59 2.92
C ILE A 10 -7.40 -11.01 2.76
N GLY A 11 -8.71 -11.19 2.66
CA GLY A 11 -9.29 -12.52 2.44
C GLY A 11 -8.86 -13.16 1.12
N TYR A 12 -8.43 -12.38 0.12
CA TYR A 12 -7.73 -12.90 -1.06
C TYR A 12 -6.49 -13.73 -0.69
N PHE A 13 -5.64 -13.20 0.20
CA PHE A 13 -4.42 -13.86 0.65
C PHE A 13 -4.70 -15.01 1.63
N VAL A 14 -5.77 -14.91 2.41
CA VAL A 14 -6.23 -16.03 3.24
C VAL A 14 -6.65 -17.22 2.38
N ARG A 15 -7.41 -17.00 1.30
CA ARG A 15 -7.78 -18.08 0.36
C ARG A 15 -6.57 -18.71 -0.35
N LYS A 16 -5.49 -17.95 -0.53
CA LYS A 16 -4.22 -18.46 -1.06
C LYS A 16 -3.33 -19.14 -0.01
N GLY A 17 -3.72 -19.15 1.26
CA GLY A 17 -2.91 -19.72 2.35
C GLY A 17 -1.69 -18.87 2.74
N LEU A 18 -1.60 -17.62 2.27
CA LEU A 18 -0.49 -16.70 2.55
C LEU A 18 -0.68 -15.92 3.86
N THR A 19 -1.86 -15.99 4.47
CA THR A 19 -2.17 -15.41 5.77
C THR A 19 -3.22 -16.26 6.47
N ALA A 20 -3.10 -16.46 7.77
CA ALA A 20 -3.97 -17.39 8.51
C ALA A 20 -5.43 -16.91 8.63
N LYS A 21 -5.65 -15.60 8.82
CA LYS A 21 -7.00 -15.02 9.02
C LYS A 21 -7.05 -13.56 8.62
N VAL A 22 -8.27 -13.06 8.34
CA VAL A 22 -8.52 -11.63 8.14
C VAL A 22 -8.54 -10.94 9.52
N PRO A 23 -7.72 -9.90 9.75
CA PRO A 23 -7.77 -9.12 10.98
C PRO A 23 -9.06 -8.29 11.07
N SER A 24 -9.46 -7.94 12.29
CA SER A 24 -10.59 -7.03 12.51
C SER A 24 -10.25 -5.59 12.13
N GLN A 25 -11.28 -4.77 11.92
CA GLN A 25 -11.09 -3.33 11.65
C GLN A 25 -10.26 -2.63 12.73
N TRP A 26 -10.41 -3.01 13.99
CA TRP A 26 -9.64 -2.46 15.10
C TRP A 26 -8.17 -2.86 15.01
N GLN A 27 -7.90 -4.15 14.81
CA GLN A 27 -6.55 -4.68 14.67
C GLN A 27 -5.79 -3.99 13.54
N VAL A 28 -6.46 -3.71 12.41
CA VAL A 28 -5.86 -2.95 11.30
C VAL A 28 -5.60 -1.50 11.67
N ARG A 29 -6.50 -0.82 12.39
CA ARG A 29 -6.27 0.56 12.86
C ARG A 29 -5.07 0.66 13.81
N VAL A 30 -4.97 -0.24 14.77
CA VAL A 30 -3.84 -0.27 15.72
C VAL A 30 -2.56 -0.66 14.99
N GLY A 31 -2.61 -1.65 14.09
CA GLY A 31 -1.46 -2.03 13.28
C GLY A 31 -0.96 -0.90 12.40
N TRP A 32 -1.86 -0.11 11.81
CA TRP A 32 -1.51 1.08 11.05
C TRP A 32 -0.78 2.12 11.91
N LEU A 33 -1.24 2.37 13.14
CA LEU A 33 -0.53 3.27 14.07
C LEU A 33 0.89 2.78 14.38
N ALA A 34 1.10 1.47 14.46
CA ALA A 34 2.43 0.89 14.65
C ALA A 34 3.32 1.00 13.39
N MET A 35 2.71 1.03 12.20
CA MET A 35 3.41 1.21 10.91
C MET A 35 3.77 2.67 10.62
N LEU A 36 3.04 3.64 11.19
CA LEU A 36 3.19 5.08 10.91
C LEU A 36 4.63 5.61 11.03
N PRO A 37 5.43 5.29 12.08
CA PRO A 37 6.79 5.78 12.17
C PRO A 37 7.66 5.39 10.98
N ILE A 38 7.43 4.19 10.43
CA ILE A 38 8.17 3.66 9.28
C ILE A 38 7.68 4.30 7.99
N THR A 39 6.37 4.52 7.85
CA THR A 39 5.78 5.20 6.67
C THR A 39 6.19 6.67 6.59
N LEU A 40 6.39 7.33 7.73
CA LEU A 40 6.79 8.74 7.81
C LEU A 40 8.31 8.93 7.78
N SER A 41 9.09 7.88 8.07
CA SER A 41 10.53 7.92 7.96
C SER A 41 10.96 7.78 6.49
N GLU A 42 11.90 8.61 6.07
CA GLU A 42 12.59 8.45 4.79
C GLU A 42 13.82 7.56 5.01
N SER A 43 13.92 6.47 4.24
CA SER A 43 15.12 5.62 4.27
C SER A 43 16.36 6.42 3.86
N GLU A 44 17.55 5.96 4.25
CA GLU A 44 18.79 6.66 3.91
C GLU A 44 19.00 6.75 2.38
N ARG A 45 18.65 5.68 1.65
CA ARG A 45 18.74 5.63 0.18
C ARG A 45 17.74 6.59 -0.48
N GLU A 46 16.48 6.60 -0.02
CA GLU A 46 15.49 7.57 -0.50
C GLU A 46 15.95 9.00 -0.22
N ARG A 47 16.50 9.27 0.96
CA ARG A 47 17.01 10.59 1.33
C ARG A 47 18.14 11.04 0.41
N VAL A 48 19.12 10.18 0.17
CA VAL A 48 20.26 10.48 -0.72
C VAL A 48 19.77 10.74 -2.14
N ARG A 49 18.89 9.88 -2.67
CA ARG A 49 18.36 10.02 -4.04
C ARG A 49 17.43 11.20 -4.20
N SER A 50 16.46 11.35 -3.30
CA SER A 50 15.51 12.46 -3.31
C SER A 50 16.23 13.80 -3.26
N ARG A 51 17.36 13.88 -2.54
CA ARG A 51 18.12 15.13 -2.45
C ARG A 51 19.15 15.33 -3.55
N SER A 52 19.34 14.35 -4.43
CA SER A 52 20.30 14.43 -5.55
C SER A 52 19.83 15.29 -6.73
N THR A 53 18.52 15.63 -6.77
CA THR A 53 17.95 16.46 -7.83
C THR A 53 17.12 17.61 -7.26
N PHE A 54 16.91 18.67 -8.04
CA PHE A 54 16.01 19.76 -7.66
C PHE A 54 14.55 19.29 -7.49
N MET A 55 14.08 18.41 -8.40
CA MET A 55 12.70 17.92 -8.36
C MET A 55 12.43 16.93 -7.23
N GLY A 56 13.47 16.28 -6.69
CA GLY A 56 13.34 15.42 -5.53
C GLY A 56 13.32 16.18 -4.20
N GLN A 57 13.60 17.49 -4.15
CA GLN A 57 13.52 18.26 -2.91
C GLN A 57 12.06 18.28 -2.40
N VAL A 58 11.84 18.02 -1.11
CA VAL A 58 10.49 17.95 -0.51
C VAL A 58 9.57 19.14 -0.88
N PRO A 59 10.03 20.41 -0.85
CA PRO A 59 9.18 21.55 -1.21
C PRO A 59 8.74 21.59 -2.68
N VAL A 60 9.44 20.88 -3.57
CA VAL A 60 9.10 20.77 -5.00
C VAL A 60 8.34 19.48 -5.26
N ARG A 61 8.83 18.36 -4.73
CA ARG A 61 8.29 17.00 -4.90
C ARG A 61 6.85 16.90 -4.40
N VAL A 62 6.59 17.31 -3.16
CA VAL A 62 5.29 17.10 -2.51
C VAL A 62 4.15 17.87 -3.21
N PRO A 63 4.29 19.17 -3.55
CA PRO A 63 3.24 19.86 -4.31
C PRO A 63 2.95 19.22 -5.67
N LEU A 64 3.99 18.78 -6.39
CA LEU A 64 3.80 18.13 -7.68
C LEU A 64 3.14 16.75 -7.55
N GLN A 65 3.49 15.99 -6.51
CA GLN A 65 2.82 14.72 -6.18
C GLN A 65 1.34 14.94 -5.86
N LEU A 66 1.00 15.97 -5.08
CA LEU A 66 -0.39 16.32 -4.78
C LEU A 66 -1.16 16.79 -6.03
N LEU A 67 -0.52 17.52 -6.94
CA LEU A 67 -1.15 17.93 -8.20
C LEU A 67 -1.50 16.72 -9.09
N TYR A 68 -0.64 15.71 -9.11
CA TYR A 68 -0.86 14.47 -9.86
C TYR A 68 -1.83 13.50 -9.15
N HIS A 69 -1.73 13.40 -7.84
CA HIS A 69 -2.46 12.50 -6.97
C HIS A 69 -2.84 13.18 -5.65
N PRO A 70 -3.95 13.95 -5.61
CA PRO A 70 -4.34 14.72 -4.42
C PRO A 70 -4.56 13.87 -3.17
N ALA A 71 -5.02 12.64 -3.37
CA ALA A 71 -5.25 11.66 -2.31
C ALA A 71 -3.98 11.24 -1.54
N GLN A 72 -2.80 11.55 -2.07
CA GLN A 72 -1.50 11.30 -1.43
C GLN A 72 -1.31 12.06 -0.13
N GLY A 73 -2.00 13.19 0.06
CA GLY A 73 -1.91 14.00 1.27
C GLY A 73 -2.52 13.35 2.52
N LEU A 74 -3.17 12.20 2.38
CA LEU A 74 -3.80 11.46 3.47
C LEU A 74 -3.08 10.14 3.67
N ALA A 75 -2.26 10.05 4.73
CA ALA A 75 -1.64 8.81 5.15
C ALA A 75 -2.71 7.79 5.55
N ASP A 76 -2.70 6.63 4.90
CA ASP A 76 -3.56 5.48 5.17
C ASP A 76 -2.82 4.21 4.73
N THR A 77 -3.30 3.06 5.17
CA THR A 77 -2.89 1.70 4.78
C THR A 77 -3.06 1.36 3.30
N GLY A 78 -3.68 2.23 2.50
CA GLY A 78 -4.04 1.92 1.10
C GLY A 78 -5.23 0.96 0.94
N LEU A 79 -5.65 0.24 1.99
CA LEU A 79 -6.73 -0.75 1.95
C LEU A 79 -8.09 -0.16 1.55
N THR A 80 -8.31 1.13 1.81
CA THR A 80 -9.53 1.85 1.44
C THR A 80 -9.53 2.39 0.01
N ARG A 81 -8.39 2.32 -0.67
CA ARG A 81 -8.19 2.94 -1.98
C ARG A 81 -8.55 1.99 -3.12
N ASP A 82 -8.84 2.58 -4.27
CA ASP A 82 -8.93 1.81 -5.52
C ASP A 82 -7.54 1.61 -6.14
N ALA A 83 -7.46 0.71 -7.13
CA ALA A 83 -6.20 0.40 -7.81
C ALA A 83 -5.59 1.62 -8.51
N ARG A 84 -6.39 2.56 -9.02
CA ARG A 84 -5.88 3.74 -9.72
C ARG A 84 -5.13 4.67 -8.76
N HIS A 85 -5.59 4.78 -7.52
CA HIS A 85 -4.91 5.58 -6.50
C HIS A 85 -3.55 4.96 -6.14
N VAL A 86 -3.50 3.65 -5.90
CA VAL A 86 -2.24 2.94 -5.59
C VAL A 86 -1.27 2.99 -6.79
N VAL A 87 -1.76 2.81 -8.01
CA VAL A 87 -0.93 2.95 -9.23
C VAL A 87 -0.36 4.35 -9.36
N ARG A 88 -1.17 5.41 -9.18
CA ARG A 88 -0.67 6.79 -9.24
C ARG A 88 0.38 7.06 -8.17
N HIS A 89 0.18 6.53 -6.96
CA HIS A 89 1.16 6.62 -5.89
C HIS A 89 2.50 6.00 -6.30
N LEU A 90 2.49 4.74 -6.78
CA LEU A 90 3.69 4.06 -7.25
C LEU A 90 4.36 4.78 -8.42
N LEU A 91 3.61 5.40 -9.33
CA LEU A 91 4.23 6.13 -10.46
C LEU A 91 4.93 7.42 -10.05
N SER A 92 4.51 8.05 -8.94
CA SER A 92 4.98 9.38 -8.50
C SER A 92 5.92 9.34 -7.29
N VAL A 93 6.02 8.21 -6.58
CA VAL A 93 6.86 8.04 -5.39
C VAL A 93 7.88 6.95 -5.65
N PHE A 94 9.15 7.28 -5.44
CA PHE A 94 10.21 6.28 -5.46
C PHE A 94 10.12 5.41 -4.21
N HIS A 95 9.96 4.10 -4.42
CA HIS A 95 10.02 3.06 -3.40
C HIS A 95 11.07 2.06 -3.85
N GLU A 96 12.33 2.24 -3.44
CA GLU A 96 13.34 1.22 -3.75
C GLU A 96 13.10 -0.03 -2.91
N ASP A 97 12.86 0.18 -1.62
CA ASP A 97 13.14 -0.87 -0.63
C ASP A 97 12.05 -1.01 0.44
N ALA A 98 11.15 -0.03 0.58
CA ALA A 98 10.36 0.07 1.80
C ALA A 98 8.98 -0.62 1.73
N PHE A 99 8.16 -0.29 0.74
CA PHE A 99 6.77 -0.75 0.74
C PHE A 99 6.31 -1.30 -0.61
N LEU A 100 7.24 -1.54 -1.53
CA LEU A 100 6.88 -1.99 -2.86
C LEU A 100 6.24 -3.37 -2.85
N GLY A 101 6.71 -4.30 -2.01
CA GLY A 101 6.06 -5.59 -1.79
C GLY A 101 4.63 -5.46 -1.23
N TYR A 102 4.44 -4.54 -0.29
CA TYR A 102 3.12 -4.21 0.28
C TYR A 102 2.16 -3.70 -0.80
N ASP A 103 2.57 -2.70 -1.59
CA ASP A 103 1.72 -2.11 -2.62
C ASP A 103 1.42 -3.07 -3.78
N LEU A 104 2.36 -3.93 -4.16
CA LEU A 104 2.14 -4.97 -5.16
C LEU A 104 1.10 -5.99 -4.70
N GLN A 105 1.20 -6.47 -3.45
CA GLN A 105 0.18 -7.35 -2.88
C GLN A 105 -1.17 -6.64 -2.73
N LEU A 106 -1.17 -5.36 -2.36
CA LEU A 106 -2.39 -4.57 -2.32
C LEU A 106 -3.07 -4.52 -3.70
N LEU A 107 -2.31 -4.26 -4.77
CA LEU A 107 -2.81 -4.27 -6.15
C LEU A 107 -3.26 -5.64 -6.64
N GLU A 108 -2.58 -6.71 -6.23
CA GLU A 108 -2.97 -8.07 -6.58
C GLU A 108 -4.34 -8.45 -6.01
N SER A 109 -4.66 -7.98 -4.81
CA SER A 109 -5.99 -8.17 -4.20
C SER A 109 -7.11 -7.37 -4.88
N MET A 110 -6.78 -6.55 -5.89
CA MET A 110 -7.71 -5.74 -6.65
C MET A 110 -7.86 -6.30 -8.07
N PRO A 111 -9.09 -6.48 -8.58
CA PRO A 111 -9.30 -6.97 -9.94
C PRO A 111 -8.53 -6.14 -10.98
N GLY A 112 -7.56 -6.77 -11.66
CA GLY A 112 -6.73 -6.14 -12.68
C GLY A 112 -5.75 -5.07 -12.18
N GLY A 113 -5.50 -4.97 -10.87
CA GLY A 113 -4.65 -3.93 -10.28
C GLY A 113 -3.21 -3.98 -10.77
N LEU A 114 -2.59 -5.17 -10.75
CA LEU A 114 -1.23 -5.37 -11.27
C LEU A 114 -1.13 -5.11 -12.78
N SER A 115 -2.10 -5.57 -13.57
CA SER A 115 -2.13 -5.28 -15.01
C SER A 115 -2.31 -3.79 -15.30
N LEU A 116 -3.03 -3.06 -14.44
CA LEU A 116 -3.13 -1.61 -14.53
C LEU A 116 -1.78 -0.94 -14.23
N LEU A 117 -1.06 -1.38 -13.20
CA LEU A 117 0.28 -0.88 -12.88
C LEU A 117 1.23 -1.08 -14.06
N SER A 118 1.35 -2.30 -14.57
CA SER A 118 2.21 -2.63 -15.70
C SER A 118 1.89 -1.73 -16.91
N ARG A 119 0.63 -1.61 -17.31
CA ARG A 119 0.23 -0.74 -18.44
C ARG A 119 0.57 0.73 -18.22
N GLU A 120 0.25 1.30 -17.05
CA GLU A 120 0.48 2.73 -16.81
C GLU A 120 1.98 3.04 -16.63
N ALA A 121 2.74 2.15 -16.02
CA ALA A 121 4.21 2.26 -15.95
C ALA A 121 4.84 2.16 -17.35
N GLN A 122 4.37 1.24 -18.20
CA GLN A 122 4.82 1.13 -19.59
C GLN A 122 4.54 2.41 -20.38
N ARG A 123 3.37 3.05 -20.19
CA ARG A 123 3.09 4.36 -20.82
C ARG A 123 4.07 5.45 -20.38
N VAL A 124 4.56 5.39 -19.14
CA VAL A 124 5.61 6.30 -18.66
C VAL A 124 6.95 5.96 -19.32
N VAL A 125 7.30 4.69 -19.49
CA VAL A 125 8.53 4.24 -20.19
C VAL A 125 8.52 4.59 -21.67
N ASP A 126 7.40 4.43 -22.35
CA ASP A 126 7.24 4.73 -23.78
C ASP A 126 7.07 6.23 -24.03
N GLY A 127 6.75 7.01 -22.99
CA GLY A 127 6.50 8.44 -23.12
C GLY A 127 5.13 8.77 -23.73
N THR A 128 4.20 7.82 -23.75
CA THR A 128 2.86 7.98 -24.35
C THR A 128 1.84 8.65 -23.43
N THR A 129 2.24 9.00 -22.20
CA THR A 129 1.45 9.83 -21.29
C THR A 129 2.07 11.22 -21.14
N ARG A 130 1.22 12.26 -21.11
CA ARG A 130 1.64 13.66 -20.91
C ARG A 130 2.45 13.87 -19.63
N TRP A 131 2.28 12.98 -18.65
CA TRP A 131 2.95 13.05 -17.36
C TRP A 131 4.34 12.40 -17.37
N ALA A 132 4.73 11.68 -18.42
CA ALA A 132 5.97 10.89 -18.43
C ALA A 132 7.23 11.72 -18.15
N PRO A 133 7.44 12.91 -18.76
CA PRO A 133 8.63 13.72 -18.46
C PRO A 133 8.68 14.18 -17.00
N TYR A 134 7.52 14.43 -16.41
CA TYR A 134 7.40 14.83 -15.00
C TYR A 134 7.66 13.64 -14.08
N LEU A 135 7.00 12.50 -14.28
CA LEU A 135 7.11 11.33 -13.40
C LEU A 135 8.54 10.79 -13.36
N ARG A 136 9.21 10.72 -14.51
CA ARG A 136 10.62 10.29 -14.59
C ARG A 136 11.55 11.22 -13.80
N ARG A 137 11.34 12.54 -13.87
CA ARG A 137 12.15 13.51 -13.13
C ARG A 137 11.81 13.57 -11.64
N LEU A 138 10.54 13.37 -11.29
CA LEU A 138 10.07 13.38 -9.92
C LEU A 138 10.65 12.20 -9.13
N VAL A 139 10.65 11.01 -9.74
CA VAL A 139 11.26 9.80 -9.19
C VAL A 139 12.79 9.90 -9.23
N GLY A 140 13.35 10.45 -10.32
CA GLY A 140 14.79 10.70 -10.45
C GLY A 140 15.65 9.44 -10.64
N TRP A 141 15.05 8.27 -10.88
CA TRP A 141 15.75 7.00 -11.11
C TRP A 141 15.52 6.49 -12.54
N PRO A 142 16.59 6.28 -13.35
CA PRO A 142 16.46 6.01 -14.78
C PRO A 142 15.62 4.78 -15.14
N THR A 143 15.70 3.70 -14.36
CA THR A 143 15.03 2.42 -14.68
C THR A 143 13.74 2.21 -13.90
N TYR A 144 13.35 3.12 -13.01
CA TYR A 144 12.30 2.85 -12.02
C TYR A 144 10.99 2.41 -12.64
N HIS A 145 10.49 3.14 -13.64
CA HIS A 145 9.22 2.79 -14.27
C HIS A 145 9.32 1.50 -15.10
N ALA A 146 10.49 1.16 -15.64
CA ALA A 146 10.71 -0.13 -16.30
C ALA A 146 10.78 -1.28 -15.28
N ASP A 147 11.43 -1.04 -14.14
CA ASP A 147 11.45 -1.97 -13.02
C ASP A 147 10.04 -2.20 -12.46
N LEU A 148 9.20 -1.18 -12.38
CA LEU A 148 7.78 -1.32 -11.99
C LEU A 148 7.00 -2.23 -12.95
N VAL A 149 7.26 -2.17 -14.26
CA VAL A 149 6.64 -3.09 -15.23
C VAL A 149 7.04 -4.53 -14.91
N ARG A 150 8.36 -4.78 -14.80
CA ARG A 150 8.91 -6.10 -14.49
C ARG A 150 8.39 -6.66 -13.16
N LEU A 151 8.33 -5.81 -12.13
CA LEU A 151 7.85 -6.21 -10.80
C LEU A 151 6.34 -6.46 -10.78
N ALA A 152 5.55 -5.69 -11.53
CA ALA A 152 4.12 -5.96 -11.68
C ALA A 152 3.87 -7.29 -12.40
N GLU A 153 4.68 -7.64 -13.39
CA GLU A 153 4.62 -8.92 -14.10
C GLU A 153 5.06 -10.09 -13.23
N ALA A 154 6.13 -9.95 -12.47
CA ALA A 154 6.56 -10.95 -11.48
C ALA A 154 5.50 -11.16 -10.39
N ALA A 155 4.89 -10.09 -9.90
CA ALA A 155 3.82 -10.17 -8.89
C ALA A 155 2.57 -10.90 -9.41
N LEU A 156 2.29 -10.90 -10.73
CA LEU A 156 1.22 -11.72 -11.29
C LEU A 156 1.49 -13.23 -11.14
N GLN A 157 2.76 -13.63 -11.01
CA GLN A 157 3.18 -14.99 -10.71
C GLN A 157 3.34 -15.25 -9.21
N GLY A 158 3.04 -14.26 -8.35
CA GLY A 158 3.23 -14.36 -6.91
C GLY A 158 4.67 -14.16 -6.46
N GLU A 159 5.52 -13.57 -7.31
CA GLU A 159 6.89 -13.21 -6.99
C GLU A 159 6.96 -11.75 -6.55
N TYR A 160 7.51 -11.48 -5.37
CA TYR A 160 7.63 -10.13 -4.82
C TYR A 160 9.10 -9.82 -4.54
N PRO A 161 9.50 -8.54 -4.58
CA PRO A 161 10.85 -8.14 -4.19
C PRO A 161 11.11 -8.52 -2.73
N ASP A 162 12.36 -8.87 -2.44
CA ASP A 162 12.78 -9.15 -1.07
C ASP A 162 12.55 -7.91 -0.19
N PRO A 163 11.96 -8.08 1.01
CA PRO A 163 11.94 -7.01 1.98
C PRO A 163 13.39 -6.79 2.40
N LEU A 164 13.96 -5.64 2.06
CA LEU A 164 15.34 -5.30 2.40
C LEU A 164 15.48 -5.03 3.92
N ASP A 165 16.29 -4.08 4.37
CA ASP A 165 16.56 -3.77 5.80
C ASP A 165 15.33 -3.28 6.60
N LEU A 166 14.12 -3.54 6.12
CA LEU A 166 12.88 -3.25 6.80
C LEU A 166 12.41 -4.35 7.73
N ASP A 167 11.57 -3.91 8.65
CA ASP A 167 10.74 -4.78 9.44
C ASP A 167 9.84 -5.66 8.54
N PRO A 168 10.02 -6.99 8.56
CA PRO A 168 9.23 -7.92 7.75
C PRO A 168 7.72 -7.83 8.02
N ARG A 169 7.33 -7.30 9.19
CA ARG A 169 5.92 -7.08 9.55
C ARG A 169 5.25 -6.05 8.66
N PHE A 170 5.99 -5.14 8.03
CA PHE A 170 5.42 -4.01 7.30
C PHE A 170 5.83 -3.95 5.83
N ALA A 171 6.85 -4.72 5.43
CA ALA A 171 7.32 -4.75 4.05
C ALA A 171 6.35 -5.45 3.07
N THR A 172 5.43 -6.28 3.57
CA THR A 172 4.40 -6.98 2.79
C THR A 172 3.02 -6.80 3.41
N LEU A 173 1.96 -6.82 2.58
CA LEU A 173 0.58 -6.75 3.07
C LEU A 173 0.22 -8.00 3.89
N THR A 174 0.74 -9.17 3.51
CA THR A 174 0.56 -10.42 4.27
C THR A 174 1.28 -10.38 5.63
N GLY A 175 2.48 -9.79 5.68
CA GLY A 175 3.20 -9.53 6.93
C GLY A 175 2.41 -8.59 7.84
N PHE A 176 1.89 -7.50 7.26
CA PHE A 176 1.07 -6.53 7.99
C PHE A 176 -0.21 -7.16 8.52
N ALA A 177 -0.92 -7.92 7.68
CA ALA A 177 -2.14 -8.62 8.08
C ALA A 177 -1.87 -9.62 9.21
N THR A 178 -0.74 -10.34 9.15
CA THR A 178 -0.31 -11.29 10.19
C THR A 178 -0.02 -10.58 11.51
N PHE A 179 0.70 -9.46 11.46
CA PHE A 179 0.96 -8.63 12.63
C PHE A 179 -0.35 -8.10 13.23
N CYS A 180 -1.23 -7.50 12.42
CA CYS A 180 -2.55 -7.05 12.87
C CYS A 180 -3.34 -8.19 13.54
N ALA A 181 -3.35 -9.37 12.93
CA ALA A 181 -4.08 -10.54 13.42
C ALA A 181 -3.55 -11.09 14.76
N SER A 182 -2.31 -10.77 15.13
CA SER A 182 -1.71 -11.08 16.44
C SER A 182 -2.06 -10.08 17.55
N LEU A 183 -2.53 -8.88 17.21
CA LEU A 183 -2.94 -7.88 18.20
C LEU A 183 -4.21 -8.34 18.92
N PRO A 184 -4.45 -7.89 20.17
CA PRO A 184 -5.72 -8.11 20.84
C PRO A 184 -6.90 -7.62 19.99
N ASN A 185 -7.92 -8.46 19.85
CA ASN A 185 -9.13 -8.09 19.11
C ASN A 185 -10.08 -7.33 20.04
N TRP A 186 -9.98 -5.99 20.02
CA TRP A 186 -10.78 -5.11 20.87
C TRP A 186 -11.78 -4.25 20.06
N PRO A 187 -12.91 -3.84 20.64
CA PRO A 187 -13.53 -4.50 21.80
C PRO A 187 -13.88 -5.94 21.42
N GLU A 188 -13.67 -6.88 22.33
CA GLU A 188 -14.45 -8.12 22.26
C GLU A 188 -15.93 -7.71 22.22
N LEU A 189 -16.79 -8.46 21.53
CA LEU A 189 -18.22 -8.18 21.44
C LEU A 189 -18.89 -7.93 22.82
N ALA A 190 -18.26 -8.34 23.91
CA ALA A 190 -18.69 -8.16 25.30
C ALA A 190 -17.96 -7.07 26.11
N PHE A 191 -17.05 -6.27 25.52
CA PHE A 191 -16.17 -5.39 26.31
C PHE A 191 -16.90 -4.37 27.20
N TYR A 192 -18.07 -3.88 26.77
CA TYR A 192 -18.89 -2.97 27.57
C TYR A 192 -20.02 -3.67 28.37
N GLY A 193 -20.10 -5.00 28.37
CA GLY A 193 -21.17 -5.72 29.07
C GLY A 193 -22.58 -5.51 28.50
N PHE A 194 -22.73 -4.73 27.42
CA PHE A 194 -24.01 -4.57 26.73
C PHE A 194 -24.20 -5.71 25.72
N SER A 195 -24.64 -6.88 26.19
CA SER A 195 -25.37 -7.78 25.31
C SER A 195 -26.63 -7.05 24.89
N LYS A 196 -26.85 -6.91 23.57
CA LYS A 196 -28.15 -6.49 23.05
C LYS A 196 -29.11 -7.65 23.34
N GLU A 197 -29.63 -7.72 24.56
CA GLU A 197 -30.80 -8.56 24.85
C GLU A 197 -31.89 -8.09 23.89
N SER A 198 -32.20 -8.95 22.93
CA SER A 198 -33.42 -8.85 22.16
C SER A 198 -34.56 -8.81 23.16
N SER A 199 -35.17 -7.64 23.30
CA SER A 199 -36.47 -7.50 23.94
C SER A 199 -37.48 -8.30 23.10
N ASP A 200 -37.54 -9.60 23.36
CA ASP A 200 -38.75 -10.39 23.18
C ASP A 200 -39.76 -9.83 24.19
N VAL A 201 -40.44 -8.77 23.76
CA VAL A 201 -41.73 -8.39 24.33
C VAL A 201 -42.67 -9.52 23.92
N ARG A 202 -42.90 -10.46 24.84
CA ARG A 202 -44.06 -11.36 24.76
C ARG A 202 -45.31 -10.56 25.12
N ASP A 203 -46.33 -10.79 24.31
CA ASP A 203 -47.68 -10.21 24.35
C ASP A 203 -48.35 -10.25 25.74
#